data_AF-A0A5P8NXV7-F1
#
_entry.id   AF-A0A5P8NXV7-F1
#
_cell.length_a   1.000
_cell.length_b   1.000
_cell.length_c   1.000
_cell.angle_alpha   90.00
_cell.angle_beta   90.00
_cell.angle_gamma   90.00
#
_symmetry.space_group_name_H-M   'P 1'
#
loop_
_entity.id
_entity.type
_entity.pdbx_description
1 polymer ?
#
loop_
_entity_poly.entity_id
_entity_poly.type
_entity_poly.pdbx_seq_one_letter_code
_entity_poly.pdbx_strand_id
1 'polypeptide(L)'
;MLKKIFSISLLTSALIFSGCGSADSEGETRLETQDAIDTGNYAVAIAALEAKLVKTDEDYLQLASAYMGQAGFSFTELISIMNQSTSGNTEAFASFFESVKDNSKTQSLEYLDDAIDSYSAISDQTDDVKLYLGLAYITKATVVVGSLNNVADVNASTAALLSDGIDAVEAAAPTEVEDDVIEFRNEIDTSVDGVISESELETYLTNEGLI
;
A
#
# COMPACT_ATOMS: atom_id res chain seq x y z
N MET A 1 -14.67 23.06 13.67
CA MET A 1 -13.97 22.92 12.37
C MET A 1 -12.52 23.35 12.55
N LEU A 2 -11.70 22.46 13.10
CA LEU A 2 -10.25 22.68 13.18
C LEU A 2 -9.67 22.25 11.83
N LYS A 3 -9.00 23.16 11.13
CA LYS A 3 -8.11 22.79 10.02
C LYS A 3 -6.96 21.98 10.64
N LYS A 4 -6.94 20.67 10.43
CA LYS A 4 -5.81 19.82 10.84
C LYS A 4 -4.59 20.29 10.06
N ILE A 5 -3.60 20.83 10.78
CA ILE A 5 -2.35 21.34 10.21
C ILE A 5 -1.43 20.14 10.06
N PHE A 6 -1.15 19.78 8.81
CA PHE A 6 -0.21 18.73 8.43
C PHE A 6 1.14 18.90 9.14
N SER A 7 1.56 17.88 9.85
CA SER A 7 2.96 17.65 10.20
C SER A 7 3.29 16.19 9.89
N ILE A 8 3.04 15.81 8.64
CA ILE A 8 3.68 14.64 8.05
C ILE A 8 5.14 15.06 7.91
N SER A 9 5.96 14.68 8.90
CA SER A 9 7.40 14.62 8.73
C SER A 9 7.67 13.56 7.67
N LEU A 10 7.47 13.92 6.40
CA LEU A 10 7.88 13.13 5.25
C LEU A 10 9.31 12.69 5.55
N LEU A 11 9.52 11.39 5.50
CA LEU A 11 10.76 10.66 5.70
C LEU A 11 11.79 11.08 4.63
N THR A 12 12.19 12.34 4.66
CA THR A 12 13.19 12.95 3.76
C THR A 12 14.60 12.77 4.35
N SER A 13 14.73 12.01 5.45
CA SER A 13 15.93 12.04 6.29
C SER A 13 16.56 10.67 6.55
N ALA A 14 16.00 9.55 6.06
CA ALA A 14 16.64 8.24 6.24
C ALA A 14 17.63 7.86 5.10
N LEU A 15 17.73 8.66 4.03
CA LEU A 15 18.66 8.40 2.91
C LEU A 15 19.98 9.17 2.99
N ILE A 16 20.22 9.94 4.05
CA ILE A 16 21.38 10.84 4.13
C ILE A 16 22.38 10.30 5.19
N PHE A 17 23.42 9.63 4.67
CA PHE A 17 24.68 9.23 5.33
C PHE A 17 24.72 7.99 6.24
N SER A 18 24.96 6.83 5.63
CA SER A 18 25.77 5.76 6.25
C SER A 18 26.74 5.06 5.26
N GLY A 19 27.11 5.73 4.17
CA GLY A 19 28.02 5.19 3.15
C GLY A 19 29.15 6.13 2.75
N CYS A 20 29.93 6.65 3.70
CA CYS A 20 31.25 7.21 3.40
C CYS A 20 32.30 6.15 3.76
N GLY A 21 32.77 5.43 2.74
CA GLY A 21 33.69 4.28 2.85
C GLY A 21 32.98 3.05 2.32
N SER A 22 33.30 2.49 1.17
CA SER A 22 34.60 2.38 0.49
C SER A 22 34.36 2.57 -1.02
N ALA A 23 35.44 2.76 -1.79
CA ALA A 23 35.36 2.72 -3.25
C ALA A 23 34.66 1.42 -3.74
N ASP A 24 34.08 1.49 -4.95
CA ASP A 24 33.71 0.36 -5.84
C ASP A 24 32.19 0.15 -6.02
N SER A 25 31.71 0.48 -7.23
CA SER A 25 30.45 0.12 -7.93
C SER A 25 29.08 0.05 -7.23
N GLU A 26 28.98 -0.44 -5.99
CA GLU A 26 27.71 -0.65 -5.29
C GLU A 26 27.03 0.67 -4.91
N GLY A 27 27.82 1.69 -4.56
CA GLY A 27 27.30 3.03 -4.27
C GLY A 27 26.71 3.73 -5.51
N GLU A 28 27.31 3.51 -6.68
CA GLU A 28 26.84 4.06 -7.96
C GLU A 28 25.52 3.38 -8.36
N THR A 29 25.47 2.04 -8.31
CA THR A 29 24.25 1.27 -8.59
C THR A 29 23.10 1.63 -7.64
N ARG A 30 23.38 1.89 -6.36
CA ARG A 30 22.35 2.32 -5.40
C ARG A 30 21.79 3.71 -5.74
N LEU A 31 22.65 4.67 -6.08
CA LEU A 31 22.21 6.01 -6.47
C LEU A 31 21.39 5.97 -7.77
N GLU A 32 21.81 5.16 -8.75
CA GLU A 32 21.07 4.97 -10.00
C GLU A 32 19.71 4.31 -9.75
N THR A 33 19.63 3.35 -8.82
CA THR A 33 18.36 2.70 -8.44
C THR A 33 17.41 3.71 -7.79
N GLN A 34 17.90 4.52 -6.85
CA GLN A 34 17.08 5.55 -6.21
C GLN A 34 16.62 6.61 -7.22
N ASP A 35 17.50 7.08 -8.11
CA ASP A 35 17.14 8.02 -9.18
C ASP A 35 16.07 7.42 -10.12
N ALA A 36 16.17 6.13 -10.45
CA ALA A 36 15.16 5.44 -11.22
C ALA A 36 13.80 5.39 -10.50
N ILE A 37 13.77 5.16 -9.18
CA ILE A 37 12.53 5.22 -8.38
C ILE A 37 11.96 6.65 -8.36
N ASP A 38 12.80 7.65 -8.08
CA ASP A 38 12.39 9.06 -7.95
C ASP A 38 11.88 9.65 -9.26
N THR A 39 12.39 9.16 -10.39
CA THR A 39 11.96 9.58 -11.75
C THR A 39 10.84 8.72 -12.33
N GLY A 40 10.33 7.74 -11.57
CA GLY A 40 9.24 6.86 -11.98
C GLY A 40 9.65 5.77 -12.99
N ASN A 41 10.95 5.54 -13.18
CA ASN A 41 11.50 4.48 -14.02
C ASN A 41 11.62 3.16 -13.24
N TYR A 42 10.51 2.69 -12.69
CA TYR A 42 10.48 1.56 -11.77
C TYR A 42 10.98 0.25 -12.40
N ALA A 43 10.74 0.03 -13.70
CA ALA A 43 11.24 -1.15 -14.40
C ALA A 43 12.77 -1.26 -14.37
N VAL A 44 13.50 -0.14 -14.45
CA VAL A 44 14.96 -0.12 -14.34
C VAL A 44 15.40 -0.41 -12.91
N ALA A 45 14.74 0.20 -11.92
CA ALA A 45 15.02 -0.06 -10.50
C ALA A 45 14.81 -1.53 -10.13
N ILE A 46 13.68 -2.12 -10.55
CA ILE A 46 13.35 -3.53 -10.34
C ILE A 46 14.44 -4.42 -10.95
N ALA A 47 14.77 -4.23 -12.23
CA ALA A 47 15.79 -5.04 -12.90
C ALA A 47 17.16 -4.99 -12.21
N ALA A 48 17.56 -3.81 -11.71
CA ALA A 48 18.82 -3.63 -10.99
C ALA A 48 18.81 -4.35 -9.62
N LEU A 49 17.73 -4.21 -8.86
CA LEU A 49 17.58 -4.81 -7.53
C LEU A 49 17.42 -6.33 -7.61
N GLU A 50 16.65 -6.84 -8.57
CA GLU A 50 16.44 -8.27 -8.76
C GLU A 50 17.73 -9.01 -9.13
N ALA A 51 18.60 -8.37 -9.92
CA ALA A 51 19.89 -8.92 -10.32
C ALA A 51 20.85 -9.15 -9.14
N LYS A 52 20.61 -8.55 -7.97
CA LYS A 52 21.43 -8.76 -6.76
C LYS A 52 21.24 -10.19 -6.24
N LEU A 53 22.35 -10.92 -6.11
CA LEU A 53 22.37 -12.29 -5.58
C LEU A 53 22.03 -12.37 -4.09
N VAL A 54 22.40 -11.33 -3.34
CA VAL A 54 22.09 -11.17 -1.92
C VAL A 54 21.48 -9.79 -1.75
N LYS A 55 20.27 -9.75 -1.18
CA LYS A 55 19.50 -8.52 -0.94
C LYS A 55 19.51 -8.20 0.55
N THR A 56 19.69 -6.92 0.87
CA THR A 56 19.50 -6.39 2.22
C THR A 56 18.03 -6.00 2.44
N ASP A 57 17.66 -5.71 3.69
CA ASP A 57 16.35 -5.14 4.00
C ASP A 57 16.09 -3.81 3.27
N GLU A 58 17.12 -2.99 3.05
CA GLU A 58 17.04 -1.75 2.26
C GLU A 58 16.78 -2.04 0.77
N ASP A 59 17.35 -3.12 0.22
CA ASP A 59 17.07 -3.55 -1.15
C ASP A 59 15.63 -4.02 -1.31
N TYR A 60 15.13 -4.80 -0.33
CA TYR A 60 13.74 -5.25 -0.32
C TYR A 60 12.75 -4.09 -0.18
N LEU A 61 13.07 -3.10 0.66
CA LEU A 61 12.26 -1.89 0.80
C LEU A 61 12.17 -1.09 -0.52
N GLN A 62 13.31 -0.91 -1.19
CA GLN A 62 13.35 -0.24 -2.50
C GLN A 62 12.63 -1.05 -3.58
N LEU A 63 12.79 -2.37 -3.57
CA LEU A 63 12.16 -3.26 -4.54
C LEU A 63 10.63 -3.23 -4.38
N ALA A 64 10.15 -3.29 -3.13
CA ALA A 64 8.74 -3.18 -2.82
C ALA A 64 8.15 -1.83 -3.26
N SER A 65 8.86 -0.73 -3.01
CA SER A 65 8.45 0.61 -3.46
C SER A 65 8.42 0.72 -4.99
N ALA A 66 9.41 0.15 -5.68
CA ALA A 66 9.44 0.13 -7.14
C ALA A 66 8.29 -0.71 -7.71
N TYR A 67 7.96 -1.84 -7.10
CA TYR A 67 6.82 -2.66 -7.48
C TYR A 67 5.49 -1.94 -7.26
N MET A 68 5.29 -1.27 -6.12
CA MET A 68 4.14 -0.39 -5.89
C MET A 68 4.01 0.68 -6.98
N GLY A 69 5.10 1.38 -7.30
CA GLY A 69 5.11 2.41 -8.34
C GLY A 69 4.81 1.85 -9.73
N GLN A 70 5.37 0.68 -10.05
CA GLN A 70 5.10 -0.03 -11.29
C GLN A 70 3.61 -0.43 -11.38
N ALA A 71 3.00 -0.84 -10.27
CA ALA A 71 1.57 -1.09 -10.14
C ALA A 71 0.69 0.17 -10.27
N GLY A 72 1.28 1.37 -10.24
CA GLY A 72 0.58 2.65 -10.38
C GLY A 72 0.34 3.39 -9.07
N PHE A 73 0.98 2.97 -7.98
CA PHE A 73 0.72 3.52 -6.65
C PHE A 73 2.01 3.95 -5.97
N SER A 74 1.97 5.10 -5.29
CA SER A 74 2.98 5.47 -4.30
C SER A 74 2.35 5.58 -2.91
N PHE A 75 3.14 5.35 -1.85
CA PHE A 75 2.64 5.48 -0.47
C PHE A 75 2.09 6.86 -0.16
N THR A 76 2.75 7.91 -0.66
CA THR A 76 2.29 9.29 -0.44
C THR A 76 0.94 9.54 -1.10
N GLU A 77 0.73 9.01 -2.31
CA GLU A 77 -0.57 9.11 -2.99
C GLU A 77 -1.63 8.29 -2.28
N LEU A 78 -1.33 7.05 -1.86
CA LEU A 78 -2.29 6.19 -1.16
C LEU A 78 -2.76 6.81 0.17
N ILE A 79 -1.83 7.33 0.98
CA ILE A 79 -2.18 8.05 2.21
C ILE A 79 -2.98 9.32 1.87
N SER A 80 -2.61 10.04 0.80
CA SER A 80 -3.36 11.22 0.40
C SER A 80 -4.77 10.90 -0.10
N ILE A 81 -4.97 9.78 -0.80
CA ILE A 81 -6.28 9.31 -1.27
C ILE A 81 -7.12 8.89 -0.06
N MET A 82 -6.54 8.14 0.87
CA MET A 82 -7.20 7.71 2.11
C MET A 82 -7.71 8.90 2.92
N ASN A 83 -6.84 9.86 3.24
CA ASN A 83 -7.20 11.08 3.99
C ASN A 83 -8.28 11.93 3.29
N GLN A 84 -8.28 11.96 1.94
CA GLN A 84 -9.30 12.68 1.17
C GLN A 84 -10.65 11.98 1.23
N SER A 85 -10.62 10.64 1.27
CA SER A 85 -11.82 9.80 1.25
C SER A 85 -12.60 9.88 2.56
N THR A 86 -11.91 10.05 3.70
CA THR A 86 -12.49 10.08 5.05
C THR A 86 -12.88 11.48 5.54
N SER A 87 -12.55 12.53 4.79
CA SER A 87 -12.78 13.93 5.20
C SER A 87 -14.26 14.34 5.13
N GLY A 88 -15.09 13.80 6.04
CA GLY A 88 -16.52 14.12 6.19
C GLY A 88 -17.45 13.36 5.24
N ASN A 89 -17.02 12.22 4.72
CA ASN A 89 -17.80 11.35 3.84
C ASN A 89 -18.23 10.08 4.60
N THR A 90 -19.47 9.61 4.37
CA THR A 90 -19.95 8.32 4.89
C THR A 90 -19.66 7.13 3.95
N GLU A 91 -18.95 7.41 2.85
CA GLU A 91 -18.61 6.49 1.76
C GLU A 91 -17.08 6.55 1.51
N ALA A 92 -16.31 6.51 2.59
CA ALA A 92 -14.87 6.68 2.56
C ALA A 92 -14.18 5.52 1.85
N PHE A 93 -14.58 4.27 2.11
CA PHE A 93 -13.98 3.14 1.41
C PHE A 93 -14.37 3.13 -0.07
N ALA A 94 -15.61 3.47 -0.44
CA ALA A 94 -16.05 3.60 -1.83
C ALA A 94 -15.24 4.66 -2.60
N SER A 95 -14.95 5.81 -1.97
CA SER A 95 -14.13 6.88 -2.57
C SER A 95 -12.67 6.45 -2.78
N PHE A 96 -12.12 5.72 -1.81
CA PHE A 96 -10.79 5.12 -1.91
C PHE A 96 -10.77 4.06 -3.02
N PHE A 97 -11.80 3.23 -3.10
CA PHE A 97 -11.96 2.17 -4.09
C PHE A 97 -11.91 2.73 -5.52
N GLU A 98 -12.73 3.73 -5.83
CA GLU A 98 -12.75 4.34 -7.17
C GLU A 98 -11.39 4.98 -7.51
N SER A 99 -10.76 5.65 -6.55
CA SER A 99 -9.43 6.25 -6.75
C SER A 99 -8.35 5.21 -7.04
N VAL A 100 -8.36 4.06 -6.34
CA VAL A 100 -7.41 2.97 -6.59
C VAL A 100 -7.67 2.32 -7.94
N LYS A 101 -8.95 2.08 -8.27
CA LYS A 101 -9.37 1.50 -9.55
C LYS A 101 -8.92 2.35 -10.73
N ASP A 102 -9.10 3.66 -10.67
CA ASP A 102 -8.70 4.61 -11.71
C ASP A 102 -7.18 4.65 -11.95
N ASN A 103 -6.38 4.38 -10.91
CA ASN A 103 -4.92 4.36 -10.98
C ASN A 103 -4.34 2.98 -11.31
N SER A 104 -5.15 1.92 -11.25
CA SER A 104 -4.71 0.56 -11.55
C SER A 104 -4.30 0.39 -13.02
N LYS A 105 -3.32 -0.48 -13.25
CA LYS A 105 -2.76 -0.87 -14.54
C LYS A 105 -3.00 -2.36 -14.79
N THR A 106 -2.83 -2.79 -16.04
CA THR A 106 -3.07 -4.18 -16.48
C THR A 106 -2.35 -5.24 -15.63
N GLN A 107 -1.17 -4.94 -15.11
CA GLN A 107 -0.36 -5.86 -14.30
C GLN A 107 -0.28 -5.45 -12.82
N SER A 108 -1.18 -4.58 -12.34
CA SER A 108 -1.11 -4.12 -10.94
C SER A 108 -1.16 -5.25 -9.93
N LEU A 109 -1.95 -6.31 -10.17
CA LEU A 109 -2.01 -7.44 -9.24
C LEU A 109 -0.68 -8.17 -9.10
N GLU A 110 0.00 -8.46 -10.22
CA GLU A 110 1.32 -9.11 -10.24
C GLU A 110 2.35 -8.26 -9.49
N TYR A 111 2.40 -6.97 -9.79
CA TYR A 111 3.34 -6.07 -9.11
C TYR A 111 2.99 -5.83 -7.63
N LEU A 112 1.71 -5.86 -7.24
CA LEU A 112 1.32 -5.77 -5.83
C LEU A 112 1.66 -7.05 -5.07
N ASP A 113 1.59 -8.23 -5.71
CA ASP A 113 2.11 -9.48 -5.14
C ASP A 113 3.61 -9.36 -4.87
N ASP A 114 4.39 -8.93 -5.87
CA ASP A 114 5.83 -8.77 -5.73
C ASP A 114 6.21 -7.72 -4.67
N ALA A 115 5.41 -6.65 -4.54
CA ALA A 115 5.59 -5.65 -3.50
C ALA A 115 5.37 -6.23 -2.10
N ILE A 116 4.27 -6.97 -1.90
CA ILE A 116 3.94 -7.62 -0.63
C ILE A 116 5.01 -8.65 -0.24
N ASP A 117 5.46 -9.46 -1.20
CA ASP A 117 6.52 -10.45 -0.99
C ASP A 117 7.82 -9.76 -0.58
N SER A 118 8.15 -8.64 -1.22
CA SER A 118 9.34 -7.84 -0.90
C SER A 118 9.25 -7.21 0.50
N TYR A 119 8.12 -6.61 0.89
CA TYR A 119 7.92 -6.11 2.26
C TYR A 119 8.00 -7.22 3.31
N SER A 120 7.42 -8.38 3.01
CA SER A 120 7.41 -9.53 3.91
C SER A 120 8.80 -10.17 4.07
N ALA A 121 9.69 -9.97 3.10
CA ALA A 121 11.07 -10.47 3.13
C ALA A 121 12.00 -9.61 4.01
N ILE A 122 11.59 -8.40 4.41
CA ILE A 122 12.35 -7.54 5.32
C ILE A 122 12.41 -8.18 6.70
N SER A 123 13.61 -8.36 7.23
CA SER A 123 13.82 -9.08 8.49
C SER A 123 13.37 -8.29 9.71
N ASP A 124 13.60 -6.97 9.71
CA ASP A 124 13.14 -6.06 10.77
C ASP A 124 11.80 -5.40 10.40
N GLN A 125 10.72 -5.99 10.89
CA GLN A 125 9.35 -5.51 10.69
C GLN A 125 9.05 -4.31 11.60
N THR A 126 9.70 -3.18 11.30
CA THR A 126 9.43 -1.88 11.94
C THR A 126 7.99 -1.44 11.68
N ASP A 127 7.50 -0.47 12.46
CA ASP A 127 6.14 0.03 12.27
C ASP A 127 5.96 0.66 10.87
N ASP A 128 6.98 1.35 10.35
CA ASP A 128 6.94 1.86 8.96
C ASP A 128 6.77 0.73 7.93
N VAL A 129 7.50 -0.39 8.08
CA VAL A 129 7.39 -1.53 7.17
C VAL A 129 6.01 -2.18 7.25
N LYS A 130 5.45 -2.34 8.46
CA LYS A 130 4.09 -2.86 8.65
C LYS A 130 3.04 -1.95 8.06
N LEU A 131 3.18 -0.64 8.22
CA LEU A 131 2.30 0.35 7.60
C LEU A 131 2.32 0.21 6.07
N TYR A 132 3.52 0.12 5.48
CA TYR A 132 3.65 -0.04 4.02
C TYR A 132 3.07 -1.36 3.54
N LEU A 133 3.31 -2.46 4.26
CA LEU A 133 2.75 -3.77 3.97
C LEU A 133 1.22 -3.77 4.06
N GLY A 134 0.65 -3.17 5.11
CA GLY A 134 -0.79 -3.02 5.28
C GLY A 134 -1.45 -2.22 4.16
N LEU A 135 -0.84 -1.09 3.77
CA LEU A 135 -1.31 -0.30 2.63
C LEU A 135 -1.23 -1.08 1.31
N ALA A 136 -0.20 -1.90 1.10
CA ALA A 136 -0.09 -2.76 -0.07
C ALA A 136 -1.20 -3.82 -0.09
N TYR A 137 -1.51 -4.45 1.04
CA TYR A 137 -2.63 -5.39 1.17
C TYR A 137 -3.98 -4.73 0.88
N ILE A 138 -4.29 -3.59 1.50
CA ILE A 138 -5.53 -2.85 1.24
C ILE A 138 -5.64 -2.51 -0.24
N THR A 139 -4.57 -1.96 -0.83
CA THR A 139 -4.53 -1.59 -2.26
C THR A 139 -4.76 -2.81 -3.15
N LYS A 140 -4.10 -3.93 -2.87
CA LYS A 140 -4.29 -5.18 -3.62
C LYS A 140 -5.71 -5.70 -3.50
N ALA A 141 -6.28 -5.74 -2.30
CA ALA A 141 -7.67 -6.17 -2.10
C ALA A 141 -8.61 -5.30 -2.94
N THR A 142 -8.42 -3.98 -2.91
CA THR A 142 -9.20 -3.03 -3.70
C THR A 142 -9.05 -3.24 -5.22
N VAL A 143 -7.83 -3.50 -5.72
CA VAL A 143 -7.62 -3.83 -7.14
C VAL A 143 -8.28 -5.15 -7.52
N VAL A 144 -8.21 -6.18 -6.64
CA VAL A 144 -8.91 -7.46 -6.86
C VAL A 144 -10.40 -7.19 -7.01
N VAL A 145 -11.01 -6.51 -6.05
CA VAL A 145 -12.44 -6.14 -6.07
C VAL A 145 -12.78 -5.36 -7.34
N GLY A 146 -11.97 -4.38 -7.74
CA GLY A 146 -12.16 -3.60 -8.97
C GLY A 146 -12.03 -4.37 -10.27
N SER A 147 -11.42 -5.56 -10.23
CA SER A 147 -11.29 -6.47 -11.38
C SER A 147 -12.41 -7.50 -11.50
N LEU A 148 -13.27 -7.61 -10.48
CA LEU A 148 -14.39 -8.55 -10.49
C LEU A 148 -15.49 -8.08 -11.46
N ASN A 149 -16.14 -9.03 -12.13
CA ASN A 149 -17.25 -8.74 -13.04
C ASN A 149 -18.61 -8.82 -12.34
N ASN A 150 -18.66 -9.45 -11.16
CA ASN A 150 -19.87 -9.69 -10.40
C ASN A 150 -19.53 -9.78 -8.91
N VAL A 151 -20.42 -9.27 -8.05
CA VAL A 151 -20.29 -9.39 -6.60
C VAL A 151 -20.19 -10.85 -6.13
N ALA A 152 -20.79 -11.80 -6.84
CA ALA A 152 -20.69 -13.23 -6.53
C ALA A 152 -19.28 -13.83 -6.75
N ASP A 153 -18.36 -13.07 -7.36
CA ASP A 153 -16.96 -13.45 -7.50
C ASP A 153 -16.09 -13.00 -6.30
N VAL A 154 -16.66 -12.21 -5.39
CA VAL A 154 -16.04 -11.90 -4.09
C VAL A 154 -15.88 -13.21 -3.32
N ASN A 155 -14.77 -13.36 -2.61
CA ASN A 155 -14.49 -14.56 -1.86
C ASN A 155 -13.80 -14.23 -0.52
N ALA A 156 -13.82 -15.20 0.39
CA ALA A 156 -13.19 -15.10 1.70
C ALA A 156 -11.72 -14.69 1.65
N SER A 157 -10.98 -15.06 0.60
CA SER A 157 -9.58 -14.63 0.45
C SER A 157 -9.47 -13.13 0.20
N THR A 158 -10.36 -12.53 -0.58
CA THR A 158 -10.37 -11.08 -0.85
C THR A 158 -10.74 -10.29 0.42
N ALA A 159 -11.77 -10.76 1.14
CA ALA A 159 -12.20 -10.15 2.40
C ALA A 159 -11.11 -10.24 3.47
N ALA A 160 -10.46 -11.41 3.61
CA ALA A 160 -9.33 -11.59 4.52
C ALA A 160 -8.16 -10.68 4.17
N LEU A 161 -7.83 -10.53 2.88
CA LEU A 161 -6.74 -9.66 2.43
C LEU A 161 -6.97 -8.19 2.80
N LEU A 162 -8.22 -7.72 2.69
CA LEU A 162 -8.61 -6.39 3.16
C LEU A 162 -8.53 -6.27 4.68
N SER A 163 -9.08 -7.26 5.40
CA SER A 163 -9.08 -7.27 6.87
C SER A 163 -7.65 -7.26 7.44
N ASP A 164 -6.79 -8.14 6.95
CA ASP A 164 -5.38 -8.25 7.34
C ASP A 164 -4.60 -6.97 7.03
N GLY A 165 -4.91 -6.33 5.89
CA GLY A 165 -4.33 -5.05 5.51
C GLY A 165 -4.71 -3.94 6.48
N ILE A 166 -5.98 -3.85 6.88
CA ILE A 166 -6.44 -2.86 7.87
C ILE A 166 -5.80 -3.14 9.23
N ASP A 167 -5.72 -4.39 9.69
CA ASP A 167 -5.07 -4.76 10.95
C ASP A 167 -3.60 -4.34 10.99
N ALA A 168 -2.89 -4.54 9.87
CA ALA A 168 -1.49 -4.15 9.75
C ALA A 168 -1.30 -2.62 9.79
N VAL A 169 -2.21 -1.85 9.18
CA VAL A 169 -2.19 -0.38 9.26
C VAL A 169 -2.56 0.07 10.68
N GLU A 170 -3.63 -0.44 11.28
CA GLU A 170 -4.05 -0.08 12.64
C GLU A 170 -2.94 -0.31 13.67
N ALA A 171 -2.20 -1.42 13.55
CA ALA A 171 -1.13 -1.76 14.49
C ALA A 171 0.12 -0.86 14.39
N ALA A 172 0.26 -0.07 13.32
CA ALA A 172 1.52 0.59 12.97
C ALA A 172 1.39 2.06 12.56
N ALA A 173 0.19 2.50 12.18
CA ALA A 173 -0.06 3.83 11.69
C ALA A 173 -0.05 4.89 12.81
N PRO A 174 0.29 6.15 12.49
CA PRO A 174 -0.11 7.28 13.31
C PRO A 174 -1.64 7.36 13.39
N THR A 175 -2.17 7.89 14.50
CA THR A 175 -3.61 7.95 14.79
C THR A 175 -4.48 8.49 13.65
N GLU A 176 -3.99 9.44 12.85
CA GLU A 176 -4.79 9.97 11.73
C GLU A 176 -5.03 8.93 10.63
N VAL A 177 -4.02 8.13 10.27
CA VAL A 177 -4.15 7.08 9.24
C VAL A 177 -4.85 5.85 9.83
N GLU A 178 -4.63 5.58 11.12
CA GLU A 178 -5.35 4.56 11.90
C GLU A 178 -6.85 4.83 11.91
N ASP A 179 -7.27 6.05 12.28
CA ASP A 179 -8.68 6.47 12.30
C ASP A 179 -9.34 6.26 10.92
N ASP A 180 -8.62 6.59 9.84
CA ASP A 180 -9.11 6.50 8.47
C ASP A 180 -9.35 5.04 8.02
N VAL A 181 -8.44 4.11 8.33
CA VAL A 181 -8.65 2.68 7.99
C VAL A 181 -9.67 2.00 8.90
N ILE A 182 -9.82 2.47 10.14
CA ILE A 182 -10.90 2.03 11.04
C ILE A 182 -12.25 2.48 10.48
N GLU A 183 -12.35 3.68 9.91
CA GLU A 183 -13.57 4.13 9.22
C GLU A 183 -13.90 3.21 8.05
N PHE A 184 -12.91 2.85 7.22
CA PHE A 184 -13.12 1.87 6.14
C PHE A 184 -13.64 0.52 6.66
N ARG A 185 -13.07 0.02 7.76
CA ARG A 185 -13.56 -1.23 8.37
C ARG A 185 -15.00 -1.09 8.82
N ASN A 186 -15.33 -0.04 9.56
CA ASN A 186 -16.67 0.15 10.14
C ASN A 186 -17.77 0.36 9.09
N GLU A 187 -17.41 0.80 7.88
CA GLU A 187 -18.33 0.86 6.74
C GLU A 187 -18.73 -0.55 6.25
N ILE A 188 -17.85 -1.53 6.40
CA ILE A 188 -18.00 -2.88 5.84
C ILE A 188 -18.39 -3.90 6.92
N ASP A 189 -17.68 -3.94 8.05
CA ASP A 189 -17.91 -4.83 9.20
C ASP A 189 -19.17 -4.39 9.97
N THR A 190 -20.32 -4.84 9.48
CA THR A 190 -21.62 -4.60 10.11
C THR A 190 -21.81 -5.37 11.41
N SER A 191 -21.04 -6.43 11.64
CA SER A 191 -21.07 -7.24 12.85
C SER A 191 -20.33 -6.57 14.03
N VAL A 192 -19.41 -5.65 13.72
CA VAL A 192 -18.56 -4.91 14.65
C VAL A 192 -17.66 -5.86 15.46
N ASP A 193 -17.21 -6.95 14.83
CA ASP A 193 -16.32 -7.94 15.45
C ASP A 193 -14.84 -7.70 15.14
N GLY A 194 -14.54 -6.72 14.30
CA GLY A 194 -13.20 -6.32 13.88
C GLY A 194 -12.71 -7.02 12.61
N VAL A 195 -13.50 -7.92 12.03
CA VAL A 195 -13.10 -8.74 10.87
C VAL A 195 -14.09 -8.55 9.73
N ILE A 196 -13.58 -8.29 8.53
CA ILE A 196 -14.44 -8.20 7.34
C ILE A 196 -14.71 -9.60 6.79
N SER A 197 -15.97 -10.04 6.83
CA SER A 197 -16.38 -11.30 6.19
C SER A 197 -16.64 -11.14 4.68
N GLU A 198 -16.62 -12.27 3.96
CA GLU A 198 -17.04 -12.34 2.54
C GLU A 198 -18.43 -11.72 2.33
N SER A 199 -19.41 -12.13 3.14
CA SER A 199 -20.79 -11.67 3.02
C SER A 199 -20.98 -10.18 3.31
N GLU A 200 -20.16 -9.62 4.21
CA GLU A 200 -20.20 -8.19 4.52
C GLU A 200 -19.62 -7.36 3.39
N LEU A 201 -18.47 -7.78 2.87
CA LEU A 201 -17.87 -7.14 1.71
C LEU A 201 -18.79 -7.20 0.49
N GLU A 202 -19.40 -8.35 0.20
CA GLU A 202 -20.41 -8.49 -0.86
C GLU A 202 -21.59 -7.52 -0.67
N THR A 203 -22.13 -7.46 0.55
CA THR A 203 -23.28 -6.61 0.87
C THR A 203 -22.93 -5.14 0.68
N TYR A 204 -21.76 -4.71 1.17
CA TYR A 204 -21.28 -3.34 1.00
C TYR A 204 -21.13 -2.97 -0.47
N LEU A 205 -20.39 -3.78 -1.24
CA LEU A 205 -20.13 -3.50 -2.66
C LEU A 205 -21.42 -3.42 -3.49
N THR A 206 -22.41 -4.25 -3.15
CA THR A 206 -23.75 -4.21 -3.78
C THR A 206 -24.50 -2.92 -3.45
N ASN A 207 -24.48 -2.50 -2.18
CA ASN A 207 -25.22 -1.32 -1.72
C ASN A 207 -24.64 -0.02 -2.31
N GLU A 208 -23.32 0.06 -2.40
CA GLU A 208 -22.60 1.21 -2.96
C GLU A 208 -22.53 1.19 -4.50
N GLY A 209 -22.95 0.10 -5.14
CA GLY A 209 -22.97 -0.03 -6.60
C GLY A 209 -21.57 -0.03 -7.23
N LEU A 210 -20.59 -0.59 -6.52
CA LEU A 210 -19.18 -0.61 -6.91
C LEU A 210 -18.84 -1.76 -7.87
N ILE A 211 -19.70 -2.80 -7.92
CA ILE A 211 -19.65 -3.95 -8.84
C ILE A 211 -21.05 -4.25 -9.37
#